data_AF-A0A420J8G2-F1
#
_entry.id   AF-A0A420J8G2-F1
#
_cell.length_a   1.000
_cell.length_b   1.000
_cell.length_c   1.000
_cell.angle_alpha   90.00
_cell.angle_beta   90.00
_cell.angle_gamma   90.00
#
_symmetry.space_group_name_H-M   'P 1'
#
loop_
_entity.id
_entity.type
_entity.pdbx_description
1 polymer ?
#
loop_
_entity_poly.entity_id
_entity_poly.type
_entity_poly.pdbx_seq_one_letter_code
_entity_poly.pdbx_strand_id
1 'polypeptide(L)'
;MSTTNLLSQRRRNYISSEDCIRVKTLRKHTNKTIEQIAKDLGLSWHQVQHVCARHSESPSVRTGRPPVLSSQQIDQLVAFVRSSYEARRMSYLDLSLDPFREWNKTKRIEFAQTHINWSLDDWSRVLWTDETWATGNPHRNTWVTRLVNTDAI
;
A
#
# COMPACT_ATOMS: atom_id res chain seq x y z
N MET A 1 9.95 -20.24 48.39
CA MET A 1 9.27 -18.97 48.06
C MET A 1 10.12 -18.27 47.01
N SER A 2 9.78 -18.45 45.73
CA SER A 2 10.57 -17.89 44.63
C SER A 2 9.81 -16.71 44.03
N THR A 3 10.18 -15.53 44.50
CA THR A 3 9.79 -14.24 43.97
C THR A 3 10.51 -14.04 42.63
N THR A 4 9.79 -14.10 41.51
CA THR A 4 10.34 -13.66 40.22
C THR A 4 9.37 -12.69 39.54
N ASN A 5 9.78 -11.42 39.60
CA ASN A 5 9.68 -10.44 38.54
C ASN A 5 8.32 -10.28 37.83
N LEU A 6 7.50 -9.37 38.38
CA LEU A 6 6.60 -8.53 37.58
C LEU A 6 7.44 -7.63 36.67
N LEU A 7 8.04 -8.20 35.61
CA LEU A 7 8.42 -7.40 34.47
C LEU A 7 7.13 -6.76 33.98
N SER A 8 7.04 -5.43 34.07
CA SER A 8 6.10 -4.62 33.31
C SER A 8 6.26 -5.00 31.84
N GLN A 9 5.51 -6.02 31.41
CA GLN A 9 5.51 -6.49 30.04
C GLN A 9 5.03 -5.32 29.21
N ARG A 10 5.96 -4.66 28.52
CA ARG A 10 5.64 -3.67 27.50
C ARG A 10 4.61 -4.34 26.59
N ARG A 11 3.38 -3.84 26.64
CA ARG A 11 2.29 -4.36 25.82
C ARG A 11 2.73 -4.21 24.36
N ARG A 12 2.66 -5.31 23.60
CA ARG A 12 3.03 -5.27 22.18
C ARG A 12 2.01 -4.41 21.44
N ASN A 13 2.47 -3.44 20.66
CA ASN A 13 1.60 -2.55 19.89
C ASN A 13 0.88 -3.28 18.74
N TYR A 14 1.44 -4.40 18.26
CA TYR A 14 0.89 -5.18 17.16
C TYR A 14 0.59 -6.61 17.60
N ILE A 15 -0.51 -7.14 17.08
CA ILE A 15 -0.91 -8.54 17.28
C ILE A 15 -0.33 -9.40 16.15
N SER A 16 0.30 -10.51 16.51
CA SER A 16 0.78 -11.51 15.54
C SER A 16 -0.39 -12.24 14.89
N SER A 17 -0.20 -12.77 13.68
CA SER A 17 -1.17 -13.66 13.04
C SER A 17 -1.49 -14.87 13.91
N GLU A 18 -0.48 -15.43 14.58
CA GLU A 18 -0.65 -16.57 15.49
C GLU A 18 -1.49 -16.19 16.72
N ASP A 19 -1.26 -15.00 17.28
CA ASP A 19 -2.05 -14.50 18.41
C ASP A 19 -3.51 -14.24 18.00
N CYS A 20 -3.76 -13.76 16.76
CA CYS A 20 -5.12 -13.67 16.23
C CYS A 20 -5.83 -15.03 16.21
N ILE A 21 -5.15 -16.07 15.74
CA ILE A 21 -5.69 -17.44 15.72
C ILE A 21 -5.99 -17.91 17.14
N ARG A 22 -5.04 -17.74 18.08
CA ARG A 22 -5.21 -18.13 19.49
C ARG A 22 -6.38 -17.44 20.16
N VAL A 23 -6.54 -16.13 19.96
CA VAL A 23 -7.70 -15.36 20.48
C VAL A 23 -9.01 -15.96 19.96
N LYS A 24 -9.10 -16.25 18.66
CA LYS A 24 -10.31 -16.84 18.06
C LYS A 24 -10.60 -18.24 18.55
N THR A 25 -9.57 -19.10 18.65
CA THR A 25 -9.70 -20.45 19.19
C THR A 25 -10.22 -20.42 20.63
N LEU A 26 -9.64 -19.57 21.49
CA LEU A 26 -10.12 -19.40 22.85
C LEU A 26 -11.56 -18.89 22.89
N ARG A 27 -11.90 -17.90 22.06
CA ARG A 27 -13.27 -17.35 22.02
C ARG A 27 -14.31 -18.35 21.55
N LYS A 28 -13.95 -19.26 20.64
CA LYS A 28 -14.87 -20.24 20.02
C LYS A 28 -15.01 -21.52 20.84
N HIS A 29 -13.92 -22.02 21.41
CA HIS A 29 -13.88 -23.32 22.10
C HIS A 29 -13.97 -23.21 23.62
N THR A 30 -13.86 -21.99 24.18
CA THR A 30 -13.97 -21.76 25.62
C THR A 30 -14.95 -20.63 25.90
N ASN A 31 -15.65 -20.69 27.03
CA ASN A 31 -16.53 -19.59 27.50
C ASN A 31 -15.74 -18.45 28.17
N LYS A 32 -14.48 -18.23 27.77
CA LYS A 32 -13.65 -17.18 28.36
C LYS A 32 -14.11 -15.80 27.91
N THR A 33 -14.08 -14.85 28.85
CA THR A 33 -14.36 -13.44 28.54
C THR A 33 -13.17 -12.78 27.85
N ILE A 34 -13.39 -11.62 27.25
CA ILE A 34 -12.34 -10.86 26.55
C ILE A 34 -11.20 -10.51 27.51
N GLU A 35 -11.53 -10.17 28.76
CA GLU A 35 -10.59 -9.83 29.83
C GLU A 35 -9.70 -11.01 30.20
N GLN A 36 -10.29 -12.20 30.32
CA GLN A 36 -9.55 -13.43 30.64
C GLN A 36 -8.58 -13.78 29.50
N ILE A 37 -9.04 -13.71 28.25
CA ILE A 37 -8.19 -13.97 27.07
C ILE A 37 -7.04 -12.95 26.99
N ALA A 38 -7.33 -11.67 27.25
CA ALA A 38 -6.31 -10.61 27.25
C ALA A 38 -5.23 -10.86 28.32
N LYS A 39 -5.64 -11.26 29.52
CA LYS A 39 -4.72 -11.57 30.63
C LYS A 39 -3.87 -12.81 30.35
N ASP A 40 -4.50 -13.87 29.82
CA ASP A 40 -3.82 -15.14 29.51
C ASP A 40 -2.77 -14.98 28.40
N LEU A 41 -3.03 -14.12 27.41
CA LEU A 41 -2.14 -13.89 26.27
C LEU A 41 -1.20 -12.68 26.44
N GLY A 42 -1.36 -11.89 27.50
CA GLY A 42 -0.59 -10.66 27.71
C GLY A 42 -0.87 -9.56 26.67
N LEU A 43 -2.10 -9.54 26.13
CA LEU A 43 -2.54 -8.59 25.09
C LEU A 43 -3.39 -7.46 25.69
N SER A 44 -3.56 -6.37 24.93
CA SER A 44 -4.53 -5.33 25.30
C SER A 44 -5.96 -5.82 25.08
N TRP A 45 -6.86 -5.43 25.98
CA TRP A 45 -8.30 -5.69 25.86
C TRP A 45 -8.85 -5.29 24.47
N HIS A 46 -8.47 -4.10 23.98
CA HIS A 46 -8.89 -3.61 22.65
C HIS A 46 -8.38 -4.47 21.50
N GLN A 47 -7.18 -5.06 21.61
CA GLN A 47 -6.65 -5.94 20.57
C GLN A 47 -7.48 -7.22 20.48
N VAL A 48 -7.83 -7.81 21.63
CA VAL A 48 -8.67 -9.01 21.70
C VAL A 48 -10.09 -8.71 21.19
N GLN A 49 -10.69 -7.60 21.64
CA GLN A 49 -12.01 -7.17 21.16
C GLN A 49 -12.04 -6.98 19.64
N HIS A 50 -11.05 -6.28 19.08
CA HIS A 50 -10.96 -6.02 17.65
C HIS A 50 -10.79 -7.31 16.83
N VAL A 51 -10.04 -8.30 17.33
CA VAL A 51 -9.93 -9.62 16.67
C VAL A 51 -11.25 -10.39 16.72
N CYS A 52 -11.93 -10.40 17.87
CA CYS A 52 -13.22 -11.07 18.04
C CYS A 52 -14.33 -10.45 17.15
N ALA A 53 -14.30 -9.13 16.97
CA ALA A 53 -15.25 -8.43 16.10
C ALA A 53 -15.01 -8.68 14.60
N ARG A 54 -13.81 -9.09 14.20
CA ARG A 54 -13.47 -9.35 12.80
C ARG A 54 -13.95 -10.73 12.36
N HIS A 55 -14.69 -10.76 11.24
CA HIS A 55 -15.17 -12.01 10.64
C HIS A 55 -14.01 -12.90 10.13
N SER A 56 -12.96 -12.32 9.54
CA SER A 56 -11.80 -13.08 9.02
C SER A 56 -10.83 -13.50 10.13
N GLU A 57 -10.37 -14.75 10.09
CA GLU A 57 -9.42 -15.34 11.05
C GLU A 57 -7.99 -14.80 10.88
N SER A 58 -7.66 -14.31 9.70
CA SER A 58 -6.34 -13.77 9.38
C SER A 58 -6.30 -12.23 9.48
N PRO A 59 -5.14 -11.64 9.81
CA PRO A 59 -4.90 -10.22 9.64
C PRO A 59 -5.20 -9.77 8.21
N SER A 60 -5.88 -8.63 8.05
CA SER A 60 -6.12 -8.04 6.73
C SER A 60 -4.79 -7.49 6.24
N VAL A 61 -4.40 -7.87 5.03
CA VAL A 61 -3.27 -7.24 4.34
C VAL A 61 -3.63 -5.79 4.09
N ARG A 62 -2.75 -4.86 4.45
CA ARG A 62 -2.96 -3.43 4.15
C ARG A 62 -3.00 -3.29 2.63
N THR A 63 -4.07 -2.68 2.13
CA THR A 63 -4.17 -2.34 0.71
C THR A 63 -3.24 -1.17 0.43
N GLY A 64 -2.22 -1.41 -0.37
CA GLY A 64 -1.30 -0.38 -0.85
C GLY A 64 -1.86 0.40 -2.04
N ARG A 65 -0.99 1.17 -2.71
CA ARG A 65 -1.30 1.77 -4.02
C ARG A 65 -1.73 0.66 -4.99
N PRO A 66 -2.84 0.82 -5.72
CA PRO A 66 -3.26 -0.19 -6.68
C PRO A 66 -2.14 -0.42 -7.71
N PRO A 67 -1.92 -1.67 -8.14
CA PRO A 67 -0.91 -1.98 -9.13
C PRO A 67 -1.25 -1.32 -10.47
N VAL A 68 -0.24 -0.81 -11.16
CA VAL A 68 -0.38 -0.14 -12.47
C VAL A 68 -0.61 -1.15 -13.61
N LEU A 69 -0.17 -2.39 -13.41
CA LEU A 69 -0.35 -3.51 -14.34
C LEU A 69 -1.48 -4.40 -13.87
N SER A 70 -2.25 -4.95 -14.81
CA SER A 70 -3.25 -5.95 -14.51
C SER A 70 -2.59 -7.29 -14.12
N SER A 71 -3.32 -8.15 -13.40
CA SER A 71 -2.82 -9.48 -13.02
C SER A 71 -2.37 -10.29 -14.24
N GLN A 72 -3.14 -10.22 -15.34
CA GLN A 72 -2.79 -10.90 -16.59
C GLN A 72 -1.46 -10.39 -17.19
N GLN A 73 -1.23 -9.08 -17.16
CA GLN A 73 0.04 -8.50 -17.63
C GLN A 73 1.19 -8.96 -16.73
N ILE A 74 0.98 -9.00 -15.42
CA ILE A 74 1.98 -9.53 -14.47
C ILE A 74 2.32 -10.99 -14.80
N ASP A 75 1.31 -11.83 -15.03
CA ASP A 75 1.51 -13.24 -15.36
C ASP A 75 2.27 -13.42 -16.68
N GLN A 76 1.95 -12.62 -17.70
CA GLN A 76 2.67 -12.60 -18.98
C GLN A 76 4.14 -12.19 -18.79
N LEU A 77 4.40 -11.16 -17.99
CA LEU A 77 5.76 -10.71 -17.68
C LEU A 77 6.54 -11.80 -16.95
N VAL A 78 5.94 -12.42 -15.93
CA VAL A 78 6.56 -13.50 -15.16
C VAL A 78 6.85 -14.71 -16.06
N ALA A 79 5.92 -15.09 -16.93
CA ALA A 79 6.11 -16.17 -17.89
C ALA A 79 7.27 -15.88 -18.84
N PHE A 80 7.35 -14.66 -19.39
CA PHE A 80 8.42 -14.24 -20.29
C PHE A 80 9.79 -14.26 -19.61
N VAL A 81 9.93 -13.62 -18.45
CA VAL A 81 11.19 -13.54 -17.68
C VAL A 81 11.66 -14.93 -17.22
N ARG A 82 10.73 -15.88 -17.06
CA ARG A 82 11.06 -17.29 -16.73
C ARG A 82 11.42 -18.15 -17.94
N SER A 83 11.02 -17.76 -19.16
CA SER A 83 11.13 -18.58 -20.37
C SER A 83 12.57 -18.87 -20.80
N SER A 84 13.49 -17.93 -20.57
CA SER A 84 14.89 -18.06 -20.98
C SER A 84 15.85 -17.36 -20.02
N TYR A 85 17.13 -17.71 -20.13
CA TYR A 85 18.20 -17.04 -19.40
C TYR A 85 18.34 -15.57 -19.82
N GLU A 86 18.28 -15.31 -21.13
CA GLU A 86 18.40 -13.96 -21.69
C GLU A 86 17.25 -13.05 -21.24
N ALA A 87 16.00 -13.51 -21.32
CA ALA A 87 14.83 -12.75 -20.89
C ALA A 87 14.89 -12.34 -19.41
N ARG A 88 15.54 -13.17 -18.57
CA ARG A 88 15.74 -12.86 -17.15
C ARG A 88 16.78 -11.78 -16.90
N ARG A 89 17.73 -11.62 -17.82
CA ARG A 89 18.86 -10.69 -17.71
C ARG A 89 18.64 -9.37 -18.45
N MET A 90 17.53 -9.22 -19.16
CA MET A 90 17.14 -7.97 -19.82
C MET A 90 16.96 -6.83 -18.82
N SER A 91 17.34 -5.62 -19.21
CA SER A 91 17.08 -4.43 -18.39
C SER A 91 15.60 -4.05 -18.43
N TYR A 92 15.16 -3.22 -17.47
CA TYR A 92 13.80 -2.67 -17.49
C TYR A 92 13.51 -1.88 -18.79
N LEU A 93 14.52 -1.15 -19.29
CA LEU A 93 14.37 -0.39 -20.54
C LEU A 93 14.13 -1.36 -21.69
N ASP A 94 14.96 -2.40 -21.80
CA ASP A 94 14.83 -3.40 -22.87
C ASP A 94 13.45 -4.07 -22.80
N LEU A 95 13.03 -4.58 -21.64
CA LEU A 95 11.70 -5.19 -21.45
C LEU A 95 10.55 -4.26 -21.86
N SER A 96 10.69 -2.95 -21.60
CA SER A 96 9.68 -1.94 -21.94
C SER A 96 9.65 -1.58 -23.42
N LEU A 97 10.79 -1.69 -24.11
CA LEU A 97 10.94 -1.44 -25.54
C LEU A 97 10.62 -2.69 -26.37
N ASP A 98 10.86 -3.88 -25.83
CA ASP A 98 10.64 -5.18 -26.43
C ASP A 98 10.61 -6.24 -25.32
N PRO A 99 9.57 -7.08 -25.09
CA PRO A 99 8.38 -7.41 -25.88
C PRO A 99 7.08 -6.72 -25.41
N PHE A 100 7.15 -5.81 -24.42
CA PHE A 100 5.96 -5.23 -23.77
C PHE A 100 5.62 -3.80 -24.23
N ARG A 101 6.24 -3.32 -25.31
CA ARG A 101 6.04 -1.97 -25.86
C ARG A 101 4.58 -1.63 -26.14
N GLU A 102 3.83 -2.61 -26.65
CA GLU A 102 2.44 -2.41 -27.05
C GLU A 102 1.52 -2.12 -25.85
N TRP A 103 1.90 -2.48 -24.61
CA TRP A 103 1.10 -2.15 -23.41
C TRP A 103 0.99 -0.64 -23.19
N ASN A 104 2.11 0.07 -23.29
CA ASN A 104 2.14 1.53 -23.14
C ASN A 104 1.48 2.21 -24.33
N LYS A 105 1.68 1.68 -25.53
CA LYS A 105 1.06 2.19 -26.74
C LYS A 105 -0.46 2.07 -26.70
N THR A 106 -1.00 0.94 -26.23
CA THR A 106 -2.44 0.73 -26.08
C THR A 106 -3.05 1.76 -25.14
N LYS A 107 -2.46 1.96 -23.96
CA LYS A 107 -2.94 2.98 -23.00
C LYS A 107 -2.91 4.40 -23.59
N ARG A 108 -1.86 4.74 -24.36
CA ARG A 108 -1.75 6.04 -25.01
C ARG A 108 -2.78 6.22 -26.14
N ILE A 109 -3.03 5.18 -26.93
CA ILE A 109 -4.04 5.20 -27.99
C ILE A 109 -5.44 5.33 -27.38
N GLU A 110 -5.76 4.54 -26.35
CA GLU A 110 -7.04 4.61 -25.64
C GLU A 110 -7.28 6.02 -25.08
N PHE A 111 -6.27 6.62 -24.45
CA PHE A 111 -6.33 8.00 -23.99
C PHE A 111 -6.58 8.97 -25.15
N ALA A 112 -5.81 8.88 -26.23
CA ALA A 112 -5.98 9.76 -27.39
C ALA A 112 -7.37 9.63 -28.03
N GLN A 113 -7.90 8.40 -28.14
CA GLN A 113 -9.23 8.14 -28.70
C GLN A 113 -10.35 8.71 -27.81
N THR A 114 -10.26 8.51 -26.50
CA THR A 114 -11.26 9.01 -25.54
C THR A 114 -11.29 10.54 -25.47
N HIS A 115 -10.18 11.20 -25.79
CA HIS A 115 -10.00 12.66 -25.70
C HIS A 115 -9.93 13.33 -27.07
N ILE A 116 -10.24 12.62 -28.17
CA ILE A 116 -10.09 13.13 -29.54
C ILE A 116 -10.98 14.35 -29.83
N ASN A 117 -12.15 14.40 -29.20
CA ASN A 117 -13.15 15.45 -29.40
C ASN A 117 -13.19 16.47 -28.24
N TRP A 118 -12.18 16.47 -27.37
CA TRP A 118 -12.14 17.41 -26.26
C TRP A 118 -11.94 18.85 -26.74
N SER A 119 -12.71 19.76 -26.16
CA SER A 119 -12.60 21.20 -26.41
C SER A 119 -11.46 21.83 -25.61
N LEU A 120 -11.10 23.07 -25.93
CA LEU A 120 -10.11 23.83 -25.15
C LEU A 120 -10.51 23.98 -23.67
N ASP A 121 -11.81 24.11 -23.38
CA ASP A 121 -12.29 24.19 -21.99
C ASP A 121 -12.08 22.86 -21.25
N ASP A 122 -12.31 21.72 -21.91
CA ASP A 122 -12.06 20.39 -21.34
C ASP A 122 -10.58 20.19 -21.02
N TRP A 123 -9.69 20.58 -21.94
CA TRP A 123 -8.24 20.55 -21.70
C TRP A 123 -7.80 21.47 -20.56
N SER A 124 -8.45 22.64 -20.41
CA SER A 124 -8.13 23.59 -19.34
C SER A 124 -8.44 23.06 -17.94
N ARG A 125 -9.36 22.09 -17.83
CA ARG A 125 -9.72 21.42 -16.57
C ARG A 125 -8.73 20.34 -16.16
N VAL A 126 -7.84 19.91 -17.05
CA VAL A 126 -6.81 18.92 -16.73
C VAL A 126 -5.72 19.57 -15.89
N LEU A 127 -5.62 19.15 -14.63
CA LEU A 127 -4.50 19.51 -13.79
C LEU A 127 -3.32 18.58 -14.09
N TRP A 128 -2.29 19.12 -14.73
CA TRP A 128 -1.03 18.42 -14.93
C TRP A 128 -0.14 18.60 -13.69
N THR A 129 0.22 17.50 -13.04
CA THR A 129 1.20 17.49 -11.94
C THR A 129 2.40 16.68 -12.38
N ASP A 130 3.55 17.32 -12.58
CA ASP A 130 4.83 16.64 -12.78
C ASP A 130 5.65 16.71 -11.49
N GLU A 131 6.26 15.59 -11.10
CA GLU A 131 7.20 15.53 -9.99
C GLU A 131 8.56 16.03 -10.49
N THR A 132 8.73 17.35 -10.49
CA THR A 132 10.04 17.94 -10.77
C THR A 132 10.92 17.82 -9.52
N TRP A 133 12.04 17.10 -9.65
CA TRP A 133 13.08 17.11 -8.63
C TRP A 133 13.75 18.48 -8.61
N ALA A 134 13.34 19.33 -7.67
CA ALA A 134 14.16 20.47 -7.29
C ALA A 134 15.42 19.93 -6.59
N THR A 135 16.52 19.77 -7.34
CA THR A 135 17.83 19.44 -6.77
C THR A 135 18.34 20.65 -5.99
N GLY A 136 17.81 20.82 -4.77
CA GLY A 136 18.37 21.69 -3.75
C GLY A 136 19.38 20.90 -2.92
N ASN A 137 20.58 21.45 -2.79
CA ASN A 137 21.50 21.11 -1.70
C ASN A 137 20.78 21.26 -0.33
N PRO A 138 21.28 20.66 0.77
CA PRO A 138 20.45 20.01 1.79
C PRO A 138 19.55 20.97 2.56
N HIS A 139 18.28 20.60 2.61
CA HIS A 139 17.27 20.84 3.66
C HIS A 139 17.49 22.02 4.62
N ARG A 140 17.01 23.21 4.22
CA ARG A 140 16.25 24.07 5.12
C ARG A 140 14.98 24.51 4.39
N ASN A 141 13.83 24.28 5.03
CA ASN A 141 12.51 24.60 4.50
C ASN A 141 12.48 26.03 3.94
N THR A 142 12.34 26.16 2.63
CA THR A 142 12.14 27.45 1.97
C THR A 142 10.66 27.75 2.01
N TRP A 143 10.27 28.74 2.82
CA TRP A 143 8.89 29.19 2.91
C TRP A 143 8.58 30.08 1.71
N VAL A 144 7.66 29.63 0.85
CA VAL A 144 7.14 30.45 -0.26
C VAL A 144 5.87 31.13 0.21
N THR A 145 5.90 32.44 0.39
CA THR A 145 4.70 33.27 0.62
C THR A 145 4.19 33.78 -0.73
N ARG A 146 2.92 33.52 -1.06
CA ARG A 146 2.27 34.19 -2.20
C ARG A 146 1.99 35.63 -1.79
N LEU A 147 2.52 36.58 -2.56
CA LEU A 147 2.04 37.95 -2.52
C LEU A 147 0.57 37.93 -2.92
N VAL A 148 -0.30 38.43 -2.04
CA VAL A 148 -1.69 38.74 -2.38
C VAL A 148 -1.63 39.73 -3.53
N ASN A 149 -2.17 39.33 -4.68
CA ASN A 149 -2.28 40.18 -5.85
C ASN A 149 -3.10 41.40 -5.42
N THR A 150 -2.44 42.55 -5.27
CA THR A 150 -3.13 43.81 -5.01
C THR A 150 -3.55 44.29 -6.39
N ASP A 151 -4.85 44.18 -6.64
CA ASP A 151 -5.49 44.55 -7.89
C ASP A 151 -4.98 45.92 -8.38
N ALA A 152 -4.54 45.95 -9.63
CA ALA A 152 -4.15 47.17 -10.32
C ALA A 152 -5.39 48.08 -10.47
N ILE A 153 -5.25 49.32 -9.99
CA ILE A 153 -6.10 50.48 -10.33
C ILE A 153 -5.75 50.93 -11.75
#